data_AF-A0A800MGE3-F1
#
_entry.id   AF-A0A800MGE3-F1
#
_cell.length_a   1.000
_cell.length_b   1.000
_cell.length_c   1.000
_cell.angle_alpha   90.00
_cell.angle_beta   90.00
_cell.angle_gamma   90.00
#
_symmetry.space_group_name_H-M   'P 1'
#
loop_
_entity.id
_entity.type
_entity.pdbx_description
1 polymer ?
#
loop_
_entity_poly.entity_id
_entity_poly.type
_entity_poly.pdbx_seq_one_letter_code
_entity_poly.pdbx_strand_id
1 'polypeptide(L)' 'MKALDALSKELRLTIVHVTHDENEARSLANAVARLDKGKLEVTRTDSPGSFSTDDQASQPSSEGDKQA' A
#
# COMPACT_ATOMS: atom_id res chain seq x y z
N MET A 1 -0.50 -16.51 5.41
CA MET A 1 0.19 -16.78 4.13
C MET A 1 1.72 -16.83 4.21
N LYS A 2 2.34 -16.94 5.40
CA LYS A 2 3.81 -16.99 5.56
C LYS A 2 4.48 -18.14 4.79
N ALA A 3 3.77 -19.24 4.57
CA ALA A 3 4.28 -20.40 3.84
C ALA A 3 4.48 -20.14 2.34
N LEU A 4 3.61 -19.35 1.70
CA LEU A 4 3.70 -19.08 0.26
C LEU A 4 4.88 -18.15 -0.07
N ASP A 5 5.07 -17.12 0.75
CA ASP A 5 6.22 -16.22 0.64
C ASP A 5 7.55 -16.93 0.91
N ALA A 6 7.57 -17.81 1.92
CA ALA A 6 8.75 -18.60 2.24
C ALA A 6 9.10 -19.55 1.09
N LEU A 7 8.10 -20.26 0.55
CA LEU A 7 8.27 -21.18 -0.58
C LEU A 7 8.71 -20.47 -1.86
N SER A 8 8.14 -19.30 -2.15
CA SER A 8 8.53 -18.46 -3.29
C SER A 8 10.01 -18.08 -3.23
N LYS A 9 10.50 -17.68 -2.05
CA LYS A 9 11.90 -17.30 -1.84
C LYS A 9 12.85 -18.50 -1.89
N GLU A 10 12.46 -19.62 -1.28
CA GLU A 10 13.26 -20.84 -1.23
C GLU A 10 13.44 -21.46 -2.61
N LEU A 11 12.35 -21.54 -3.39
CA LEU A 11 12.35 -22.16 -4.71
C LEU A 11 12.60 -21.17 -5.86
N ARG A 12 12.77 -19.87 -5.54
CA ARG A 12 12.91 -18.77 -6.50
C ARG A 12 11.81 -18.74 -7.57
N LEU A 13 10.58 -19.02 -7.14
CA LEU A 13 9.43 -19.08 -8.02
C LEU A 13 8.83 -17.68 -8.22
N THR A 14 8.36 -17.42 -9.43
CA THR A 14 7.50 -16.27 -9.69
C THR A 14 6.05 -16.74 -9.62
N ILE A 15 5.28 -16.15 -8.72
CA ILE A 15 3.86 -16.48 -8.52
C ILE A 15 3.02 -15.35 -9.08
N VAL A 16 2.14 -15.68 -10.03
CA VAL A 16 1.13 -14.76 -10.55
C VAL A 16 -0.22 -15.18 -9.98
N HIS A 17 -0.84 -14.28 -9.23
CA HIS A 17 -2.17 -14.47 -8.66
C HIS A 17 -3.15 -13.51 -9.33
N VAL A 18 -4.31 -14.02 -9.76
CA VAL A 18 -5.36 -13.24 -10.43
C VAL A 18 -6.61 -13.28 -9.56
N THR A 19 -7.07 -12.11 -9.15
CA THR A 19 -8.27 -11.93 -8.35
C THR A 19 -9.03 -10.69 -8.84
N HIS A 20 -10.32 -10.64 -8.55
CA HIS A 20 -11.16 -9.46 -8.78
C HIS A 20 -11.20 -8.53 -7.55
N ASP A 21 -10.65 -8.98 -6.40
CA ASP A 21 -10.58 -8.21 -5.17
C ASP A 21 -9.25 -7.43 -5.10
N GLU A 22 -9.35 -6.10 -5.12
CA GLU A 22 -8.18 -5.21 -5.06
C GLU A 22 -7.42 -5.32 -3.72
N ASN A 23 -8.14 -5.51 -2.61
CA ASN A 23 -7.52 -5.59 -1.28
C ASN A 23 -6.72 -6.89 -1.15
N GLU A 24 -7.26 -7.99 -1.66
CA GLU A 24 -6.55 -9.27 -1.70
C GLU A 24 -5.27 -9.14 -2.53
N ALA A 25 -5.35 -8.64 -3.76
CA ALA A 25 -4.19 -8.45 -4.64
C ALA A 25 -3.10 -7.59 -3.99
N ARG A 26 -3.49 -6.48 -3.35
CA ARG A 26 -2.57 -5.55 -2.68
C ARG A 26 -1.93 -6.15 -1.43
N SER A 27 -2.67 -6.97 -0.69
CA SER A 27 -2.16 -7.61 0.54
C SER A 27 -1.12 -8.69 0.27
N LEU A 28 -1.18 -9.30 -0.91
CA LEU A 28 -0.39 -10.46 -1.29
C LEU A 28 0.81 -10.14 -2.16
N ALA A 29 0.64 -9.23 -3.11
CA ALA A 29 1.59 -9.06 -4.19
C ALA A 29 2.64 -8.00 -3.86
N ASN A 30 3.87 -8.24 -4.33
CA ASN A 30 4.94 -7.23 -4.39
C ASN A 30 4.72 -6.20 -5.52
N ALA A 31 3.88 -6.55 -6.49
CA ALA A 31 3.45 -5.66 -7.57
C ALA A 31 2.05 -6.08 -8.02
N VAL A 32 1.18 -5.10 -8.23
CA VAL A 32 -0.19 -5.32 -8.70
C VAL A 32 -0.31 -4.80 -10.12
N ALA A 33 -0.88 -5.60 -11.01
CA ALA A 33 -1.26 -5.17 -12.36
C ALA A 33 -2.78 -5.21 -12.48
N ARG A 34 -3.41 -4.06 -12.73
CA ARG A 34 -4.85 -3.93 -12.94
C ARG A 34 -5.15 -3.91 -14.44
N LEU A 35 -6.00 -4.83 -14.88
CA LEU A 35 -6.52 -4.86 -16.23
C LEU A 35 -7.95 -4.29 -16.25
N ASP A 36 -8.13 -3.13 -16.88
CA ASP A 36 -9.43 -2.50 -17.06
C ASP A 36 -9.66 -2.21 -18.55
N LYS A 37 -10.71 -2.80 -19.13
CA LYS A 37 -11.10 -2.62 -20.55
C LYS A 37 -9.94 -2.78 -21.55
N GLY A 38 -9.07 -3.76 -21.31
CA GLY A 38 -7.91 -4.03 -22.16
C GLY A 38 -6.69 -3.13 -21.90
N LYS A 39 -6.78 -2.19 -20.96
CA LYS A 39 -5.66 -1.38 -20.49
C LYS A 39 -5.04 -1.99 -19.23
N LEU A 40 -3.72 -2.16 -19.24
CA LEU A 40 -2.96 -2.69 -18.10
C LEU A 40 -2.24 -1.55 -17.38
N GLU A 41 -2.47 -1.42 -16.08
CA GLU A 41 -1.81 -0.45 -15.20
C GLU A 41 -1.04 -1.18 -14.11
N VAL A 42 0.25 -0.88 -13.93
CA VAL A 42 1.13 -1.59 -12.99
C VAL A 42 1.53 -0.66 -11.85
N THR A 43 1.30 -1.12 -10.63
CA THR A 43 1.67 -0.42 -9.39
C THR A 43 2.59 -1.33 -8.58
N ARG A 44 3.80 -0.84 -8.25
CA ARG A 44 4.63 -1.52 -7.26
C ARG A 44 4.09 -1.19 -5.87
N THR A 45 3.86 -2.23 -5.08
CA THR A 45 3.53 -2.07 -3.67
C THR A 45 4.86 -1.97 -2.93
N ASP A 46 5.27 -0.74 -2.65
CA ASP A 46 6.37 -0.54 -1.69
C ASP A 46 5.94 -1.21 -0.38
N SER A 47 6.82 -2.08 0.14
CA SER A 47 6.59 -3.03 1.23
C SER A 47 5.58 -2.59 2.31
N PRO A 48 4.84 -3.52 2.93
CA PRO A 48 3.88 -3.19 3.99
C PRO A 48 4.61 -2.57 5.18
N GLY A 49 4.54 -1.24 5.32
CA GLY A 49 5.25 -0.54 6.39
C GLY A 49 5.35 0.99 6.27
N SER A 50 5.04 1.61 5.14
CA SER A 50 5.03 3.08 5.05
C SER A 50 3.60 3.63 5.06
N PHE A 51 3.03 3.69 6.26
CA PHE A 51 2.01 4.68 6.59
C PHE A 51 2.63 5.59 7.65
N SER A 52 3.27 6.68 7.21
CA SER A 52 3.38 7.87 8.06
C SER A 52 2.05 8.59 7.94
N THR A 53 1.13 8.30 8.85
CA THR A 53 0.01 9.20 9.12
C THR A 53 0.62 10.42 9.81
N ASP A 54 1.06 11.41 9.03
CA ASP A 54 1.29 12.74 9.58
C ASP A 54 -0.08 13.32 9.92
N ASP A 55 -0.43 13.06 11.17
CA ASP A 55 -1.44 13.69 11.96
C ASP A 55 -1.19 15.20 11.97
N GLN A 56 -1.96 15.96 11.19
CA GLN A 56 -2.01 17.41 11.31
C GLN A 56 -3.45 17.86 11.56
N ALA A 57 -4.06 17.29 12.60
CA ALA A 57 -5.08 18.00 13.36
C ALA A 57 -4.40 18.69 14.56
N SER A 58 -3.72 19.82 14.31
CA SER A 58 -3.29 20.72 15.39
C SER A 58 -4.23 21.93 15.46
N GLN A 59 -4.89 22.02 16.61
CA GLN A 59 -5.87 23.03 17.01
C GLN A 59 -5.37 24.48 16.85
N PRO A 60 -6.27 25.48 16.70
CA PRO A 60 -5.87 26.88 16.73
C PRO A 60 -5.45 27.28 18.15
N SER A 61 -4.17 27.62 18.32
CA SER A 61 -3.64 28.20 19.54
C SER A 61 -4.22 29.61 19.74
N SER A 62 -4.89 29.81 20.86
CA SER A 62 -5.29 31.13 21.36
C SER A 62 -4.15 31.69 22.20
N GLU A 63 -3.72 32.93 21.95
CA GLU A 63 -3.39 33.97 22.96
C GLU A 63 -2.58 35.12 22.35
N GLY A 64 -2.88 36.35 22.79
CA GLY A 64 -1.87 37.40 22.89
C GLY A 64 -2.19 38.73 22.20
N ASP A 65 -2.87 39.60 22.95
CA ASP A 65 -2.63 41.05 23.06
C ASP A 65 -2.01 41.82 21.89
N LYS A 66 -2.80 42.73 21.31
CA LYS A 66 -2.28 44.00 20.79
C LYS A 66 -3.15 45.16 21.25
N GLN A 67 -2.60 45.88 22.22
CA GLN A 67 -2.49 47.35 22.30
C GLN A 67 -3.56 48.17 21.57
N ALA A 68 -4.33 48.92 22.36
CA ALA A 68 -4.84 50.25 22.03
C ALA A 68 -4.81 51.12 23.29
#